data_AF-A0A0V1KB31-F1
#
_entry.id   AF-A0A0V1KB31-F1
#
_cell.length_a   1.000
_cell.length_b   1.000
_cell.length_c   1.000
_cell.angle_alpha   90.00
_cell.angle_beta   90.00
_cell.angle_gamma   90.00
#
_symmetry.space_group_name_H-M   'P 1'
#
loop_
_entity.id
_entity.type
_entity.pdbx_description
1 polymer ?
#
loop_
_entity_poly.entity_id
_entity_poly.type
_entity_poly.pdbx_seq_one_letter_code
_entity_poly.pdbx_strand_id
1 'polypeptide(L)'
;LAFHTCMIILISDDDYLLVIGSTLAVYAVIYIVVFLFWLVFYCRDELRFRHIRKDLLVAFEEEEATNGINENYGAINSLESDPLIQNRLRTRECSSSVEEDEISLEKVIVRTKVSLMVADLARKPYKQNDKKYSIYPWNLLTIAIFYILPVVQLVLTYQSEVIKTGDQDLCFYNFECARPLFGIFAFNSVFSNVGYVLLGLLFLILVWMRDAENQRQLNRNEAFYTHYGIPQHYGLFYAMGMALALEGILSGCYHVCPNFANFQFDTAFMYMIAALSMLKIYQIRHPDINADSHVAYAVMAMFIFLAVIGVVYNGLPFWIVFSIFYAILILTLSAEFYYKGQWRIERGAAIRIFKEFFSCNKTCSWYCPSYPDRMIFLLFGNVLNIAFIIVGIIKQFRDFPLYLVVIFISNLLLYLLFYIAMKMRHKEHLNYRAILLAALSCISWGFSLLFFLQEQSSWRFTAAQSRELNNQCIFLSFYDAHDIWHFLSATSLFLSFVVLLVIDDDLVYTTHNQIPVFFMYDQKL
;
A
#
# COMPACT_ATOMS: atom_id res chain seq x y z
N LEU A 1 -36.33 14.95 33.31
CA LEU A 1 -35.63 15.16 34.60
C LEU A 1 -35.40 13.83 35.33
N ALA A 2 -34.92 12.80 34.62
CA ALA A 2 -34.63 11.46 35.16
C ALA A 2 -33.34 10.90 34.53
N PHE A 3 -32.30 11.73 34.52
CA PHE A 3 -30.98 11.42 33.92
C PHE A 3 -29.86 11.49 34.96
N HIS A 4 -30.18 11.25 36.25
CA HIS A 4 -29.23 11.47 37.34
C HIS A 4 -28.90 10.27 38.22
N THR A 5 -29.26 9.04 37.83
CA THR A 5 -28.97 7.86 38.66
C THR A 5 -28.63 6.64 37.82
N CYS A 6 -27.56 6.76 37.04
CA CYS A 6 -26.69 5.62 36.78
C CYS A 6 -25.28 6.10 37.14
N MET A 7 -24.55 5.31 37.94
CA MET A 7 -23.22 5.63 38.47
C MET A 7 -22.22 5.79 37.31
N ILE A 8 -22.19 6.97 36.68
CA ILE A 8 -21.08 7.39 35.83
C ILE A 8 -19.99 7.81 36.79
N ILE A 9 -18.85 7.11 36.78
CA ILE A 9 -17.61 7.64 37.34
C ILE A 9 -17.26 8.86 36.48
N LEU A 10 -17.78 10.02 36.87
CA LEU A 10 -17.51 11.30 36.23
C LEU A 10 -16.04 11.64 36.52
N ILE A 11 -15.19 11.38 35.54
CA ILE A 11 -13.86 11.98 35.43
C ILE A 11 -14.04 13.50 35.54
N SER A 12 -13.20 14.17 36.34
CA SER A 12 -13.27 15.63 36.48
C SER A 12 -12.95 16.30 35.14
N ASP A 13 -13.49 17.48 34.85
CA ASP A 13 -13.13 18.24 33.64
C ASP A 13 -11.61 18.47 33.55
N ASP A 14 -10.94 18.63 34.70
CA ASP A 14 -9.48 18.75 34.80
C ASP A 14 -8.75 17.47 34.36
N ASP A 15 -9.32 16.29 34.66
CA ASP A 15 -8.75 15.00 34.28
C ASP A 15 -8.89 14.76 32.76
N TYR A 16 -10.01 15.17 32.15
CA TYR A 16 -10.16 15.14 30.68
C TYR A 16 -9.10 16.00 30.00
N LEU A 17 -8.90 17.23 30.49
CA LEU A 17 -7.90 18.15 29.93
C LEU A 17 -6.48 17.57 30.08
N LEU A 18 -6.18 16.97 31.24
CA LEU A 18 -4.89 16.33 31.49
C LEU A 18 -4.64 15.16 30.54
N VAL A 19 -5.61 14.26 30.36
CA VAL A 19 -5.48 13.10 29.47
C VAL A 19 -5.33 13.52 28.01
N ILE A 20 -6.22 14.39 27.53
CA ILE A 20 -6.17 14.92 26.14
C ILE A 20 -4.84 15.64 25.91
N GLY A 21 -4.43 16.52 26.83
CA GLY A 21 -3.18 17.25 26.76
C GLY A 21 -1.96 16.33 26.76
N SER A 22 -1.97 15.28 27.61
CA SER A 22 -0.89 14.28 27.67
C SER A 22 -0.77 13.49 26.36
N THR A 23 -1.89 13.04 25.80
CA THR A 23 -1.92 12.33 24.52
C THR A 23 -1.38 13.21 23.39
N LEU A 24 -1.81 14.46 23.30
CA LEU A 24 -1.30 15.40 22.28
C LEU A 24 0.18 15.73 22.49
N ALA A 25 0.64 15.84 23.74
CA ALA A 25 2.05 16.06 24.06
C ALA A 25 2.93 14.90 23.58
N VAL A 26 2.48 13.64 23.70
CA VAL A 26 3.20 12.48 23.15
C VAL A 26 3.39 12.63 21.63
N TYR A 27 2.36 13.03 20.89
CA TYR A 27 2.49 13.27 19.45
C TYR A 27 3.39 14.46 19.14
N ALA A 28 3.33 15.55 19.93
CA ALA A 28 4.26 16.67 19.77
C ALA A 28 5.72 16.23 19.95
N VAL A 29 6.01 15.35 20.93
CA VAL A 29 7.34 14.75 21.11
C VAL A 29 7.71 13.88 19.91
N ILE A 30 6.80 13.06 19.38
CA ILE A 30 7.04 12.27 18.16
C ILE A 30 7.42 13.17 16.99
N TYR A 31 6.70 14.28 16.78
CA TYR A 31 7.02 15.25 15.73
C TYR A 31 8.43 15.83 15.89
N ILE A 32 8.81 16.21 17.11
CA ILE A 32 10.16 16.73 17.40
C ILE A 32 11.21 15.66 17.13
N VAL A 33 11.00 14.44 17.61
CA VAL A 33 11.95 13.32 17.43
C VAL A 33 12.13 13.00 15.94
N VAL A 34 11.03 12.91 15.19
CA VAL A 34 11.06 12.66 13.74
C VAL A 34 11.74 13.80 13.00
N PHE A 35 11.46 15.05 13.36
CA PHE A 35 12.11 16.21 12.77
C PHE A 35 13.62 16.21 13.03
N LEU A 36 14.06 15.95 14.27
CA LEU A 36 15.47 15.86 14.62
C LEU A 36 16.16 14.68 13.91
N PHE A 37 15.51 13.52 13.87
CA PHE A 37 15.97 12.35 13.11
C PHE A 37 16.20 12.71 11.64
N TRP A 38 15.22 13.36 11.01
CA TRP A 38 15.30 13.75 9.62
C TRP A 38 16.37 14.83 9.37
N LEU A 39 16.50 15.81 10.27
CA LEU A 39 17.51 16.86 10.19
C LEU A 39 18.93 16.29 10.24
N VAL A 40 19.20 15.38 11.20
CA VAL A 40 20.51 14.71 11.32
C VAL A 40 20.86 13.98 10.05
N PHE A 41 19.89 13.28 9.46
CA PHE A 41 20.11 12.51 8.24
C PHE A 41 20.19 13.36 6.98
N TYR A 42 19.42 14.44 6.91
CA TYR A 42 19.53 15.45 5.86
C TYR A 42 20.94 16.05 5.84
N CYS A 43 21.45 16.52 6.98
CA CYS A 43 22.81 17.07 7.05
C CYS A 43 23.88 16.04 6.64
N ARG A 44 23.71 14.78 7.04
CA ARG A 44 24.63 13.69 6.67
C ARG A 44 24.57 13.39 5.17
N ASP A 45 23.39 13.37 4.58
CA ASP A 45 23.20 13.09 3.16
C ASP A 45 23.69 14.24 2.29
N GLU A 46 23.45 15.48 2.69
CA GLU A 46 23.92 16.65 1.96
C GLU A 46 25.46 16.73 1.92
N LEU A 47 26.11 16.40 3.05
CA LEU A 47 27.57 16.27 3.11
C LEU A 47 28.08 15.17 2.17
N ARG A 48 27.43 14.00 2.18
CA ARG A 48 27.79 12.87 1.31
C ARG A 48 27.56 13.20 -0.17
N PHE A 49 26.42 13.82 -0.51
CA PHE A 49 26.07 14.22 -1.87
C PHE A 49 27.08 15.22 -2.42
N ARG A 50 27.49 16.21 -1.62
CA ARG A 50 28.52 17.18 -2.04
C ARG A 50 29.86 16.53 -2.36
N HIS A 51 30.23 15.47 -1.65
CA HIS A 51 31.48 14.74 -1.91
C HIS A 51 31.36 13.92 -3.19
N ILE A 52 30.37 13.02 -3.28
CA ILE A 52 30.17 12.13 -4.43
C ILE A 52 29.92 12.93 -5.71
N ARG A 53 29.17 14.03 -5.66
CA ARG A 53 28.92 14.89 -6.83
C ARG A 53 30.22 15.46 -7.40
N LYS A 54 31.18 15.86 -6.57
CA LYS A 54 32.47 16.36 -7.07
C LYS A 54 33.18 15.26 -7.85
N ASP A 55 33.21 14.05 -7.31
CA ASP A 55 33.86 12.91 -7.95
C ASP A 55 33.14 12.51 -9.25
N LEU A 56 31.81 12.54 -9.25
CA LEU A 56 31.01 12.15 -10.41
C LEU A 56 31.02 13.20 -11.53
N LEU A 57 31.02 14.50 -11.20
CA LEU A 57 31.15 15.57 -12.20
C LEU A 57 32.54 15.54 -12.83
N VAL A 58 33.59 15.27 -12.05
CA VAL A 58 34.94 15.04 -12.59
C VAL A 58 34.94 13.83 -13.53
N ALA A 59 34.29 12.73 -13.17
CA ALA A 59 34.18 11.55 -14.03
C ALA A 59 33.36 11.82 -15.32
N PHE A 60 32.29 12.60 -15.23
CA PHE A 60 31.49 13.02 -16.39
C PHE A 60 32.27 13.95 -17.32
N GLU A 61 33.01 14.91 -16.78
CA GLU A 61 33.90 15.78 -17.56
C GLU A 61 35.03 14.99 -18.22
N GLU A 62 35.55 13.94 -17.57
CA GLU A 62 36.53 13.00 -18.15
C GLU A 62 35.91 12.13 -19.25
N GLU A 63 34.68 11.64 -19.08
CA GLU A 63 33.93 10.88 -20.11
C GLU A 63 33.54 11.76 -21.32
N GLU A 64 33.12 13.01 -21.11
CA GLU A 64 32.88 13.97 -22.21
C GLU A 64 34.19 14.35 -22.92
N ALA A 65 35.30 14.51 -22.19
CA ALA A 65 36.61 14.77 -22.78
C ALA A 65 37.16 13.58 -23.59
N THR A 66 36.80 12.34 -23.22
CA THR A 66 37.17 11.13 -23.98
C THR A 66 36.21 10.83 -25.13
N ASN A 67 34.90 11.07 -24.97
CA ASN A 67 33.90 10.87 -26.03
C ASN A 67 33.84 12.01 -27.04
N GLY A 68 34.35 13.21 -26.71
CA GLY A 68 34.55 14.31 -27.66
C GLY A 68 35.55 14.02 -28.78
N ILE A 69 36.20 12.85 -28.76
CA ILE A 69 37.08 12.35 -29.83
C ILE A 69 36.38 11.29 -30.70
N ASN A 70 35.24 10.73 -30.27
CA ASN A 70 34.49 9.71 -31.02
C ASN A 70 32.98 10.06 -31.06
N GLU A 71 32.60 10.94 -31.98
CA GLU A 71 31.22 10.98 -32.47
C GLU A 71 30.91 9.66 -33.19
N ASN A 72 30.09 8.80 -32.59
CA ASN A 72 29.02 8.07 -33.28
C ASN A 72 28.18 7.25 -32.29
N TYR A 73 26.85 7.36 -32.45
CA TYR A 73 25.80 6.61 -31.77
C TYR A 73 26.07 5.09 -31.73
N GLY A 74 26.68 4.62 -30.65
CA GLY A 74 27.04 3.22 -30.43
C GLY A 74 25.98 2.41 -29.70
N ALA A 75 24.72 2.42 -30.16
CA ALA A 75 23.67 1.58 -29.57
C ALA A 75 22.80 0.81 -30.59
N ILE A 76 22.99 1.02 -31.90
CA ILE A 76 22.17 0.35 -32.93
C ILE A 76 22.88 -0.88 -33.55
N ASN A 77 24.21 -0.94 -33.54
CA ASN A 77 24.94 -1.95 -34.31
C ASN A 77 25.08 -3.33 -33.66
N SER A 78 24.63 -3.54 -32.42
CA SER A 78 24.74 -4.85 -31.74
C SER A 78 23.44 -5.68 -31.76
N LEU A 79 22.36 -5.17 -32.36
CA LEU A 79 21.04 -5.84 -32.43
C LEU A 79 20.72 -6.40 -33.83
N GLU A 80 21.53 -6.08 -34.85
CA GLU A 80 21.34 -6.54 -36.22
C GLU A 80 21.83 -7.98 -36.47
N SER A 81 22.45 -8.63 -35.48
CA SER A 81 23.06 -9.96 -35.63
C SER A 81 22.18 -11.14 -35.19
N ASP A 82 20.91 -10.93 -34.83
CA ASP A 82 19.99 -12.01 -34.43
C ASP A 82 19.12 -12.49 -35.63
N PRO A 83 19.35 -13.72 -36.15
CA PRO A 83 18.65 -14.22 -37.35
C PRO A 83 17.12 -14.33 -37.18
N LEU A 84 16.63 -14.38 -35.94
CA LEU A 84 15.21 -14.49 -35.60
C LEU A 84 14.46 -13.15 -35.77
N ILE A 85 15.17 -12.04 -35.64
CA ILE A 85 14.64 -10.67 -35.78
C ILE A 85 14.53 -10.30 -37.27
N GLN A 86 15.55 -10.66 -38.06
CA GLN A 86 15.61 -10.37 -39.50
C GLN A 86 14.50 -11.09 -40.31
N ASN A 87 14.13 -12.31 -39.90
CA ASN A 87 13.05 -13.06 -40.54
C ASN A 87 11.64 -12.49 -40.25
N ARG A 88 11.44 -11.79 -39.12
CA ARG A 88 10.16 -11.11 -38.81
C ARG A 88 10.04 -9.73 -39.45
N LEU A 89 11.15 -9.03 -39.64
CA LEU A 89 11.18 -7.73 -40.34
C LEU A 89 10.75 -7.88 -41.81
N ARG A 90 11.19 -8.95 -42.47
CA ARG A 90 10.89 -9.20 -43.90
C ARG A 90 9.43 -9.51 -44.22
N THR A 91 8.61 -9.86 -43.23
CA THR A 91 7.20 -10.26 -43.45
C THR A 91 6.19 -9.12 -43.20
N ARG A 92 6.64 -7.91 -42.81
CA ARG A 92 5.75 -6.85 -42.30
C ARG A 92 5.85 -5.49 -42.99
N GLU A 93 6.65 -5.33 -44.04
CA GLU A 93 6.83 -4.08 -44.80
C GLU A 93 5.60 -3.63 -45.63
N CYS A 94 4.38 -3.98 -45.26
CA CYS A 94 3.17 -3.57 -45.98
C CYS A 94 2.06 -3.07 -45.04
N SER A 95 2.32 -1.96 -44.34
CA SER A 95 1.27 -1.03 -43.88
C SER A 95 1.91 0.27 -43.36
N SER A 96 1.40 1.41 -43.83
CA SER A 96 1.89 2.75 -43.50
C SER A 96 1.26 3.30 -42.21
N SER A 97 1.97 3.17 -41.08
CA SER A 97 1.72 3.90 -39.82
C SER A 97 2.98 3.94 -38.93
N VAL A 98 4.04 4.59 -39.44
CA VAL A 98 5.42 4.46 -38.92
C VAL A 98 5.59 4.86 -37.44
N GLU A 99 4.93 5.91 -36.94
CA GLU A 99 5.15 6.37 -35.54
C GLU A 99 4.46 5.51 -34.46
N GLU A 100 3.23 5.03 -34.71
CA GLU A 100 2.54 4.15 -33.75
C GLU A 100 3.11 2.73 -33.78
N ASP A 101 3.55 2.28 -34.96
CA ASP A 101 4.12 0.95 -35.14
C ASP A 101 5.52 0.83 -34.52
N GLU A 102 6.36 1.87 -34.58
CA GLU A 102 7.67 1.90 -33.91
C GLU A 102 7.53 1.84 -32.38
N ILE A 103 6.63 2.63 -31.79
CA ILE A 103 6.33 2.59 -30.34
C ILE A 103 5.79 1.21 -29.94
N SER A 104 5.03 0.55 -30.80
CA SER A 104 4.50 -0.80 -30.55
C SER A 104 5.59 -1.88 -30.63
N LEU A 105 6.50 -1.77 -31.60
CA LEU A 105 7.60 -2.71 -31.82
C LEU A 105 8.65 -2.60 -30.71
N GLU A 106 8.95 -1.37 -30.28
CA GLU A 106 9.90 -1.10 -29.20
C GLU A 106 9.37 -1.58 -27.83
N LYS A 107 8.07 -1.39 -27.56
CA LYS A 107 7.40 -2.01 -26.39
C LYS A 107 7.46 -3.53 -26.43
N VAL A 108 7.41 -4.13 -27.61
CA VAL A 108 7.56 -5.58 -27.78
C VAL A 108 9.00 -6.02 -27.51
N ILE A 109 10.00 -5.30 -28.04
CA ILE A 109 11.44 -5.59 -27.87
C ILE A 109 11.85 -5.52 -26.39
N VAL A 110 11.45 -4.46 -25.68
CA VAL A 110 11.68 -4.32 -24.23
C VAL A 110 11.04 -5.47 -23.47
N ARG A 111 9.78 -5.81 -23.77
CA ARG A 111 9.07 -6.87 -23.05
C ARG A 111 9.61 -8.28 -23.34
N THR A 112 10.32 -8.49 -24.46
CA THR A 112 10.99 -9.76 -24.79
C THR A 112 12.36 -9.96 -24.13
N LYS A 113 12.95 -8.92 -23.52
CA LYS A 113 14.25 -9.04 -22.85
C LYS A 113 14.16 -9.90 -21.58
N VAL A 114 15.13 -10.80 -21.39
CA VAL A 114 15.18 -11.76 -20.26
C VAL A 114 15.41 -11.02 -18.93
N SER A 115 16.32 -10.03 -18.93
CA SER A 115 16.56 -9.10 -17.82
C SER A 115 16.21 -7.66 -18.22
N LEU A 116 15.27 -7.04 -17.50
CA LEU A 116 14.99 -5.60 -17.66
C LEU A 116 15.67 -4.82 -16.54
N MET A 117 16.27 -3.71 -16.92
CA MET A 117 16.81 -2.72 -16.01
C MET A 117 15.85 -1.53 -15.93
N VAL A 118 15.99 -0.70 -14.90
CA VAL A 118 15.14 0.50 -14.76
C VAL A 118 15.28 1.41 -15.99
N ALA A 119 16.44 1.45 -16.63
CA ALA A 119 16.65 2.16 -17.89
C ALA A 119 15.69 1.74 -19.02
N ASP A 120 15.29 0.46 -19.04
CA ASP A 120 14.37 -0.05 -20.05
C ASP A 120 12.91 0.39 -19.80
N LEU A 121 12.57 0.79 -18.57
CA LEU A 121 11.22 1.14 -18.11
C LEU A 121 11.06 2.59 -17.61
N ALA A 122 12.11 3.40 -17.64
CA ALA A 122 12.12 4.81 -17.26
C ALA A 122 12.37 5.69 -18.50
N ARG A 123 11.56 5.47 -19.54
CA ARG A 123 11.73 6.12 -20.85
C ARG A 123 10.84 7.36 -21.00
N LYS A 124 9.73 7.42 -20.28
CA LYS A 124 8.84 8.59 -20.32
C LYS A 124 9.46 9.78 -19.57
N PRO A 125 9.20 11.02 -20.03
CA PRO A 125 9.71 12.20 -19.36
C PRO A 125 9.12 12.31 -17.95
N TYR A 126 9.99 12.64 -16.98
CA TYR A 126 9.64 12.73 -15.56
C TYR A 126 8.36 13.55 -15.32
N LYS A 127 8.26 14.75 -15.93
CA LYS A 127 7.12 15.67 -15.77
C LYS A 127 5.78 15.06 -16.19
N GLN A 128 5.76 14.17 -17.19
CA GLN A 128 4.53 13.54 -17.66
C GLN A 128 4.02 12.52 -16.64
N ASN A 129 4.90 11.66 -16.14
CA ASN A 129 4.57 10.69 -15.11
C ASN A 129 4.21 11.38 -13.78
N ASP A 130 4.94 12.42 -13.41
CA ASP A 130 4.68 13.16 -12.18
C ASP A 130 3.27 13.78 -12.17
N LYS A 131 2.86 14.42 -13.28
CA LYS A 131 1.49 14.94 -13.45
C LYS A 131 0.43 13.84 -13.35
N LYS A 132 0.72 12.63 -13.84
CA LYS A 132 -0.19 11.49 -13.71
C LYS A 132 -0.35 11.06 -12.24
N TYR A 133 0.75 11.00 -11.49
CA TYR A 133 0.71 10.59 -10.09
C TYR A 133 0.18 11.68 -9.16
N SER A 134 0.39 12.96 -9.47
CA SER A 134 -0.10 14.08 -8.67
C SER A 134 -1.62 14.17 -8.59
N ILE A 135 -2.34 13.48 -9.48
CA ILE A 135 -3.82 13.41 -9.50
C ILE A 135 -4.37 12.43 -8.45
N TYR A 136 -3.61 11.39 -8.06
CA TYR A 136 -4.04 10.41 -7.04
C TYR A 136 -4.56 11.02 -5.74
N PRO A 137 -3.84 11.96 -5.09
CA PRO A 137 -4.31 12.56 -3.85
C PRO A 137 -5.63 13.34 -4.06
N TRP A 138 -5.76 14.11 -5.14
CA TRP A 138 -6.98 14.88 -5.42
C TRP A 138 -8.21 14.01 -5.68
N ASN A 139 -8.03 12.91 -6.39
CA ASN A 139 -9.10 11.95 -6.61
C ASN A 139 -9.51 11.26 -5.30
N LEU A 140 -8.55 10.92 -4.43
CA LEU A 140 -8.84 10.38 -3.10
C LEU A 140 -9.63 11.37 -2.25
N LEU A 141 -9.23 12.65 -2.25
CA LEU A 141 -9.92 13.70 -1.52
C LEU A 141 -11.38 13.84 -1.97
N THR A 142 -11.62 13.82 -3.29
CA THR A 142 -12.99 13.84 -3.84
C THR A 142 -13.81 12.66 -3.32
N ILE A 143 -13.26 11.43 -3.43
CA ILE A 143 -13.94 10.21 -2.92
C ILE A 143 -14.22 10.33 -1.43
N ALA A 144 -13.25 10.82 -0.65
CA ALA A 144 -13.36 10.96 0.79
C ALA A 144 -14.48 11.92 1.20
N ILE A 145 -14.63 13.07 0.52
CA ILE A 145 -15.71 14.03 0.80
C ILE A 145 -17.08 13.38 0.62
N PHE A 146 -17.30 12.71 -0.53
CA PHE A 146 -18.57 12.03 -0.81
C PHE A 146 -18.82 10.82 0.10
N TYR A 147 -17.77 10.23 0.65
CA TYR A 147 -17.88 9.11 1.57
C TYR A 147 -18.14 9.57 3.02
N ILE A 148 -17.41 10.58 3.51
CA ILE A 148 -17.52 11.05 4.91
C ILE A 148 -18.86 11.74 5.19
N LEU A 149 -19.37 12.55 4.26
CA LEU A 149 -20.62 13.30 4.46
C LEU A 149 -21.81 12.41 4.89
N PRO A 150 -22.17 11.33 4.16
CA PRO A 150 -23.25 10.45 4.58
C PRO A 150 -22.91 9.65 5.84
N VAL A 151 -21.64 9.30 6.07
CA VAL A 151 -21.20 8.58 7.28
C VAL A 151 -21.47 9.41 8.52
N VAL A 152 -21.01 10.67 8.54
CA VAL A 152 -21.21 11.57 9.67
C VAL A 152 -22.70 11.78 9.94
N GLN A 153 -23.50 12.01 8.90
CA GLN A 153 -24.95 12.14 9.03
C GLN A 153 -25.58 10.89 9.67
N LEU A 154 -25.19 9.71 9.23
CA LEU A 154 -25.74 8.44 9.70
C LEU A 154 -25.39 8.17 11.17
N VAL A 155 -24.12 8.31 11.56
CA VAL A 155 -23.69 8.00 12.94
C VAL A 155 -24.25 8.99 13.95
N LEU A 156 -24.38 10.27 13.58
CA LEU A 156 -25.04 11.27 14.43
C LEU A 156 -26.55 10.99 14.58
N THR A 157 -27.19 10.48 13.52
CA THR A 157 -28.61 10.08 13.59
C THR A 157 -28.79 8.90 14.54
N TYR A 158 -27.97 7.85 14.42
CA TYR A 158 -28.03 6.70 15.33
C TYR A 158 -27.74 7.08 16.78
N GLN A 159 -26.73 7.92 17.03
CA GLN A 159 -26.46 8.40 18.38
C GLN A 159 -27.65 9.20 18.94
N SER A 160 -28.29 10.04 18.12
CA SER A 160 -29.50 10.75 18.55
C SER A 160 -30.66 9.80 18.86
N GLU A 161 -30.82 8.71 18.11
CA GLU A 161 -31.83 7.68 18.39
C GLU A 161 -31.58 7.05 19.76
N VAL A 162 -30.36 6.57 20.01
CA VAL A 162 -29.97 5.98 21.32
C VAL A 162 -30.26 6.93 22.48
N ILE A 163 -29.91 8.21 22.34
CA ILE A 163 -30.13 9.21 23.39
C ILE A 163 -31.63 9.46 23.63
N LYS A 164 -32.45 9.45 22.57
CA LYS A 164 -33.91 9.71 22.67
C LYS A 164 -34.68 8.51 23.18
N THR A 165 -34.39 7.31 22.68
CA THR A 165 -35.11 6.08 23.01
C THR A 165 -34.61 5.45 24.31
N GLY A 166 -33.34 5.69 24.66
CA GLY A 166 -32.65 4.99 25.74
C GLY A 166 -32.25 3.55 25.38
N ASP A 167 -32.38 3.15 24.11
CA ASP A 167 -32.04 1.80 23.65
C ASP A 167 -30.51 1.65 23.48
N GLN A 168 -29.88 1.03 24.48
CA GLN A 168 -28.44 0.76 24.51
C GLN A 168 -28.03 -0.46 23.70
N ASP A 169 -28.96 -1.15 23.02
CA ASP A 169 -28.65 -2.32 22.20
C ASP A 169 -28.32 -1.94 20.74
N LEU A 170 -28.56 -0.68 20.35
CA LEU A 170 -28.28 -0.17 18.99
C LEU A 170 -26.78 0.02 18.71
N CYS A 171 -26.00 0.44 19.71
CA CYS A 171 -24.57 0.71 19.58
C CYS A 171 -23.79 -0.10 20.63
N PHE A 172 -22.77 -0.83 20.18
CA PHE A 172 -22.02 -1.80 20.97
C PHE A 172 -20.76 -1.18 21.58
N TYR A 173 -20.91 -0.51 22.73
CA TYR A 173 -19.77 0.08 23.43
C TYR A 173 -19.18 -0.87 24.48
N ASN A 174 -17.96 -0.54 24.90
CA ASN A 174 -17.46 -0.92 26.22
C ASN A 174 -18.02 0.05 27.26
N PHE A 175 -19.17 -0.27 27.85
CA PHE A 175 -19.89 0.62 28.78
C PHE A 175 -19.12 0.90 30.07
N GLU A 176 -18.28 -0.03 30.53
CA GLU A 176 -17.44 0.12 31.73
C GLU A 176 -16.33 1.19 31.53
N CYS A 177 -15.84 1.35 30.30
CA CYS A 177 -14.81 2.33 29.96
C CYS A 177 -15.33 3.56 29.19
N ALA A 178 -16.60 3.59 28.76
CA ALA A 178 -17.13 4.73 28.02
C ALA A 178 -17.02 6.05 28.81
N ARG A 179 -16.39 7.05 28.20
CA ARG A 179 -16.24 8.40 28.76
C ARG A 179 -16.96 9.41 27.86
N PRO A 180 -18.11 9.96 28.29
CA PRO A 180 -18.85 10.90 27.46
C PRO A 180 -18.21 12.29 27.47
N LEU A 181 -18.22 12.98 26.33
CA LEU A 181 -17.80 14.39 26.19
C LEU A 181 -18.42 14.99 24.92
N PHE A 182 -18.75 16.30 24.92
CA PHE A 182 -19.34 17.02 23.77
C PHE A 182 -20.57 16.35 23.13
N GLY A 183 -21.37 15.62 23.92
CA GLY A 183 -22.55 14.91 23.42
C GLY A 183 -22.25 13.60 22.67
N ILE A 184 -21.00 13.12 22.71
CA ILE A 184 -20.59 11.80 22.24
C ILE A 184 -20.53 10.84 23.43
N PHE A 185 -21.12 9.64 23.30
CA PHE A 185 -21.22 8.68 24.41
C PHE A 185 -19.88 8.05 24.80
N ALA A 186 -19.10 7.60 23.82
CA ALA A 186 -17.77 7.01 23.99
C ALA A 186 -16.69 7.90 23.37
N PHE A 187 -16.52 9.11 23.90
CA PHE A 187 -15.57 10.09 23.34
C PHE A 187 -14.13 9.59 23.38
N ASN A 188 -13.75 8.80 24.40
CA ASN A 188 -12.43 8.18 24.49
C ASN A 188 -12.08 7.35 23.25
N SER A 189 -13.02 6.55 22.75
CA SER A 189 -12.82 5.71 21.56
C SER A 189 -12.84 6.47 20.24
N VAL A 190 -13.52 7.61 20.18
CA VAL A 190 -13.40 8.52 19.04
C VAL A 190 -12.04 9.23 19.08
N PHE A 191 -11.61 9.68 20.25
CA PHE A 191 -10.36 10.44 20.41
C PHE A 191 -9.11 9.57 20.26
N SER A 192 -9.16 8.26 20.57
CA SER A 192 -8.03 7.35 20.36
C SER A 192 -7.58 7.26 18.89
N ASN A 193 -8.47 7.59 17.95
CA ASN A 193 -8.18 7.66 16.52
C ASN A 193 -7.38 8.91 16.07
N VAL A 194 -7.17 9.90 16.96
CA VAL A 194 -6.40 11.11 16.65
C VAL A 194 -4.97 10.81 16.18
N GLY A 195 -4.41 9.67 16.61
CA GLY A 195 -3.08 9.22 16.22
C GLY A 195 -2.93 9.02 14.72
N TYR A 196 -3.91 8.40 14.06
CA TYR A 196 -3.90 8.23 12.61
C TYR A 196 -3.90 9.57 11.87
N VAL A 197 -4.68 10.54 12.35
CA VAL A 197 -4.75 11.89 11.76
C VAL A 197 -3.41 12.61 11.90
N LEU A 198 -2.88 12.68 13.12
CA LEU A 198 -1.62 13.38 13.39
C LEU A 198 -0.44 12.71 12.66
N LEU A 199 -0.32 11.38 12.73
CA LEU A 199 0.77 10.69 12.05
C LEU A 199 0.62 10.70 10.52
N GLY A 200 -0.61 10.71 10.00
CA GLY A 200 -0.89 10.94 8.58
C GLY A 200 -0.41 12.31 8.12
N LEU A 201 -0.72 13.37 8.88
CA LEU A 201 -0.23 14.73 8.62
C LEU A 201 1.31 14.82 8.73
N LEU A 202 1.91 14.18 9.73
CA LEU A 202 3.37 14.10 9.85
C LEU A 202 4.00 13.43 8.63
N PHE A 203 3.42 12.32 8.16
CA PHE A 203 3.91 11.66 6.95
C PHE A 203 3.79 12.55 5.71
N LEU A 204 2.69 13.30 5.56
CA LEU A 204 2.55 14.28 4.47
C LEU A 204 3.63 15.36 4.51
N ILE A 205 3.98 15.86 5.71
CA ILE A 205 5.08 16.82 5.88
C ILE A 205 6.40 16.20 5.43
N LEU A 206 6.69 14.96 5.83
CA LEU A 206 7.91 14.24 5.43
C LEU A 206 7.98 14.04 3.91
N VAL A 207 6.88 13.61 3.30
CA VAL A 207 6.77 13.44 1.85
C VAL A 207 6.98 14.77 1.14
N TRP A 208 6.37 15.86 1.64
CA TRP A 208 6.55 17.20 1.09
C TRP A 208 7.99 17.69 1.16
N MET A 209 8.65 17.52 2.31
CA MET A 209 10.07 17.88 2.46
C MET A 209 10.94 17.14 1.45
N ARG A 210 10.66 15.86 1.24
CA ARG A 210 11.43 14.99 0.35
C ARG A 210 11.15 15.24 -1.13
N ASP A 211 9.91 15.51 -1.48
CA ASP A 211 9.49 15.93 -2.82
C ASP A 211 10.11 17.29 -3.17
N ALA A 212 10.01 18.28 -2.27
CA ALA A 212 10.63 19.60 -2.48
C ALA A 212 12.14 19.50 -2.71
N GLU A 213 12.84 18.65 -1.96
CA GLU A 213 14.27 18.38 -2.18
C GLU A 213 14.52 17.71 -3.54
N ASN A 214 13.75 16.68 -3.88
CA ASN A 214 13.86 16.00 -5.17
C ASN A 214 13.64 16.96 -6.35
N GLN A 215 12.62 17.81 -6.31
CA GLN A 215 12.36 18.81 -7.35
C GLN A 215 13.50 19.83 -7.47
N ARG A 216 14.07 20.28 -6.35
CA ARG A 216 15.24 21.19 -6.36
C ARG A 216 16.44 20.55 -7.03
N GLN A 217 16.70 19.26 -6.76
CA GLN A 217 17.83 18.54 -7.34
C GLN A 217 17.61 18.24 -8.83
N LEU A 218 16.39 17.86 -9.21
CA LEU A 218 16.01 17.63 -10.61
C LEU A 218 16.15 18.89 -11.47
N ASN A 219 15.70 20.05 -10.96
CA ASN A 219 15.82 21.33 -11.66
C ASN A 219 17.27 21.84 -11.78
N ARG A 220 18.15 21.44 -10.86
CA ARG A 220 19.57 21.82 -10.90
C ARG A 220 20.36 20.94 -11.87
N ASN A 221 20.13 19.63 -11.84
CA ASN A 221 20.96 18.63 -12.52
C ASN A 221 20.09 17.58 -13.25
N GLU A 222 19.30 18.02 -14.25
CA GLU A 222 18.39 17.14 -15.00
C GLU A 222 19.11 15.96 -15.66
N ALA A 223 20.33 16.17 -16.18
CA ALA A 223 21.13 15.13 -16.82
C ALA A 223 21.48 13.97 -15.86
N PHE A 224 21.81 14.26 -14.60
CA PHE A 224 22.13 13.24 -13.59
C PHE A 224 20.90 12.40 -13.26
N TYR A 225 19.76 13.04 -13.01
CA TYR A 225 18.51 12.35 -12.65
C TYR A 225 17.87 11.55 -13.78
N THR A 226 18.24 11.84 -15.02
CA THR A 226 17.81 11.05 -16.18
C THR A 226 18.52 9.69 -16.23
N HIS A 227 19.69 9.54 -15.61
CA HIS A 227 20.55 8.36 -15.74
C HIS A 227 20.83 7.61 -14.43
N TYR A 228 20.60 8.23 -13.27
CA TYR A 228 20.93 7.68 -11.94
C TYR A 228 19.73 7.65 -11.00
N GLY A 229 19.73 6.65 -10.12
CA GLY A 229 18.71 6.48 -9.07
C GLY A 229 17.46 5.77 -9.55
N ILE A 230 16.43 5.73 -8.71
CA ILE A 230 15.09 5.34 -9.15
C ILE A 230 14.29 6.63 -9.33
N PRO A 231 13.62 6.86 -10.47
CA PRO A 231 12.76 8.03 -10.67
C PRO A 231 11.66 8.10 -9.58
N GLN A 232 11.79 9.08 -8.69
CA GLN A 232 10.89 9.22 -7.55
C GLN A 232 9.67 10.08 -7.91
N HIS A 233 8.49 9.47 -7.86
CA HIS A 233 7.22 10.16 -7.94
C HIS A 233 6.49 10.07 -6.60
N TYR A 234 6.18 11.23 -6.01
CA TYR A 234 5.65 11.33 -4.64
C TYR A 234 4.10 11.33 -4.58
N GLY A 235 3.40 11.45 -5.71
CA GLY A 235 1.94 11.48 -5.77
C GLY A 235 1.23 10.33 -5.02
N LEU A 236 1.70 9.09 -5.16
CA LEU A 236 1.16 7.95 -4.40
C LEU A 236 1.46 8.04 -2.91
N PHE A 237 2.62 8.57 -2.50
CA PHE A 237 2.93 8.76 -1.08
C PHE A 237 2.02 9.82 -0.45
N TYR A 238 1.72 10.92 -1.15
CA TYR A 238 0.72 11.88 -0.68
C TYR A 238 -0.66 11.23 -0.53
N ALA A 239 -1.07 10.38 -1.48
CA ALA A 239 -2.33 9.64 -1.37
C ALA A 239 -2.34 8.68 -0.17
N MET A 240 -1.24 7.97 0.10
CA MET A 240 -1.10 7.09 1.28
C MET A 240 -1.20 7.88 2.59
N GLY A 241 -0.50 9.01 2.71
CA GLY A 241 -0.56 9.86 3.91
C GLY A 241 -1.94 10.43 4.18
N MET A 242 -2.65 10.87 3.13
CA MET A 242 -4.04 11.30 3.27
C MET A 242 -4.98 10.14 3.60
N ALA A 243 -4.78 8.96 3.01
CA ALA A 243 -5.56 7.77 3.35
C ALA A 243 -5.43 7.42 4.83
N LEU A 244 -4.23 7.54 5.42
CA LEU A 244 -4.01 7.34 6.85
C LEU A 244 -4.74 8.38 7.72
N ALA A 245 -4.73 9.65 7.32
CA ALA A 245 -5.49 10.67 8.06
C ALA A 245 -7.01 10.46 7.95
N LEU A 246 -7.49 10.07 6.77
CA LEU A 246 -8.91 9.80 6.50
C LEU A 246 -9.40 8.55 7.23
N GLU A 247 -8.56 7.52 7.35
CA GLU A 247 -8.79 6.35 8.20
C GLU A 247 -9.09 6.78 9.64
N GLY A 248 -8.28 7.66 10.23
CA GLY A 248 -8.53 8.18 11.58
C GLY A 248 -9.87 8.89 11.73
N ILE A 249 -10.29 9.67 10.73
CA ILE A 249 -11.58 10.37 10.76
C ILE A 249 -12.74 9.37 10.67
N LEU A 250 -12.67 8.41 9.73
CA LEU A 250 -13.75 7.46 9.49
C LEU A 250 -13.85 6.38 10.58
N SER A 251 -12.72 5.91 11.09
CA SER A 251 -12.65 5.03 12.26
C SER A 251 -13.22 5.73 13.51
N GLY A 252 -12.84 7.00 13.72
CA GLY A 252 -13.45 7.82 14.76
C GLY A 252 -14.96 7.96 14.59
N CYS A 253 -15.46 8.16 13.37
CA CYS A 253 -16.90 8.20 13.08
C CYS A 253 -17.60 6.87 13.41
N TYR A 254 -16.98 5.73 13.11
CA TYR A 254 -17.51 4.41 13.47
C TYR A 254 -17.70 4.29 14.99
N HIS A 255 -16.72 4.73 15.77
CA HIS A 255 -16.78 4.66 17.24
C HIS A 255 -17.79 5.62 17.88
N VAL A 256 -18.40 6.53 17.13
CA VAL A 256 -19.57 7.31 17.60
C VAL A 256 -20.79 6.43 17.80
N CYS A 257 -20.97 5.38 17.00
CA CYS A 257 -21.97 4.33 17.21
C CYS A 257 -21.53 3.04 16.51
N PRO A 258 -20.77 2.18 17.21
CA PRO A 258 -20.26 0.94 16.66
C PRO A 258 -21.40 -0.06 16.49
N ASN A 259 -21.67 -0.45 15.25
CA ASN A 259 -22.63 -1.50 14.92
C ASN A 259 -22.23 -2.20 13.61
N PHE A 260 -22.96 -3.26 13.28
CA PHE A 260 -22.69 -4.08 12.09
C PHE A 260 -22.74 -3.28 10.77
N ALA A 261 -23.70 -2.35 10.62
CA ALA A 261 -23.88 -1.59 9.38
C ALA A 261 -22.80 -0.51 9.19
N ASN A 262 -22.29 0.03 10.29
CA ASN A 262 -21.29 1.09 10.31
C ASN A 262 -19.85 0.57 10.23
N PHE A 263 -19.61 -0.72 10.49
CA PHE A 263 -18.26 -1.32 10.49
C PHE A 263 -17.51 -1.19 9.15
N GLN A 264 -18.25 -1.05 8.04
CA GLN A 264 -17.66 -0.81 6.74
C GLN A 264 -16.88 0.52 6.65
N PHE A 265 -17.24 1.52 7.48
CA PHE A 265 -16.63 2.85 7.41
C PHE A 265 -15.20 2.85 7.93
N ASP A 266 -14.94 2.03 8.94
CA ASP A 266 -13.62 1.76 9.49
C ASP A 266 -12.77 0.95 8.49
N THR A 267 -13.34 -0.12 7.92
CA THR A 267 -12.57 -1.05 7.05
C THR A 267 -12.31 -0.56 5.63
N ALA A 268 -13.12 0.37 5.08
CA ALA A 268 -12.97 0.82 3.70
C ALA A 268 -11.63 1.50 3.43
N PHE A 269 -11.15 2.35 4.33
CA PHE A 269 -9.88 3.05 4.15
C PHE A 269 -8.67 2.18 4.52
N MET A 270 -8.83 1.15 5.35
CA MET A 270 -7.85 0.06 5.48
C MET A 270 -7.58 -0.62 4.13
N TYR A 271 -8.62 -0.93 3.33
CA TYR A 271 -8.42 -1.47 1.97
C TYR A 271 -7.65 -0.49 1.08
N MET A 272 -8.01 0.79 1.13
CA MET A 272 -7.37 1.85 0.35
C MET A 272 -5.90 1.99 0.70
N ILE A 273 -5.56 1.99 1.99
CA ILE A 273 -4.18 2.00 2.49
C ILE A 273 -3.41 0.79 1.95
N ALA A 274 -3.97 -0.41 2.07
CA ALA A 274 -3.31 -1.63 1.63
C ALA A 274 -3.06 -1.64 0.11
N ALA A 275 -4.07 -1.26 -0.67
CA ALA A 275 -3.98 -1.22 -2.13
C ALA A 275 -3.05 -0.13 -2.65
N LEU A 276 -3.11 1.09 -2.08
CA LEU A 276 -2.18 2.16 -2.43
C LEU A 276 -0.73 1.78 -2.09
N SER A 277 -0.53 1.08 -0.96
CA SER A 277 0.80 0.56 -0.58
C SER A 277 1.29 -0.49 -1.58
N MET A 278 0.44 -1.43 -2.01
CA MET A 278 0.80 -2.40 -3.05
C MET A 278 1.11 -1.71 -4.39
N LEU A 279 0.28 -0.76 -4.82
CA LEU A 279 0.53 0.03 -6.03
C LEU A 279 1.85 0.80 -5.93
N LYS A 280 2.18 1.32 -4.73
CA LYS A 280 3.44 2.04 -4.52
C LYS A 280 4.64 1.10 -4.62
N ILE A 281 4.61 -0.07 -3.97
CA ILE A 281 5.69 -1.07 -4.08
C ILE A 281 5.89 -1.47 -5.55
N TYR A 282 4.80 -1.65 -6.29
CA TYR A 282 4.87 -1.98 -7.72
C TYR A 282 5.46 -0.83 -8.57
N GLN A 283 5.07 0.42 -8.27
CA GLN A 283 5.56 1.61 -8.96
C GLN A 283 7.08 1.77 -8.86
N ILE A 284 7.69 1.45 -7.72
CA ILE A 284 9.11 1.71 -7.46
C ILE A 284 10.01 1.13 -8.58
N ARG A 285 9.70 -0.08 -9.07
CA ARG A 285 10.48 -0.73 -10.14
C ARG A 285 9.81 -0.67 -11.51
N HIS A 286 8.62 -0.06 -11.61
CA HIS A 286 7.88 0.14 -12.86
C HIS A 286 7.34 1.58 -12.97
N PRO A 287 8.22 2.58 -13.14
CA PRO A 287 7.79 3.98 -13.16
C PRO A 287 6.83 4.31 -14.32
N ASP A 288 6.95 3.62 -15.47
CA ASP A 288 6.15 3.92 -16.69
C ASP A 288 4.89 3.07 -16.88
N ILE A 289 4.72 1.97 -16.14
CA ILE A 289 3.66 0.95 -16.34
C ILE A 289 2.70 0.90 -15.14
N ASN A 290 2.14 2.04 -14.75
CA ASN A 290 1.13 2.07 -13.68
C ASN A 290 -0.27 2.37 -14.19
N ALA A 291 -1.26 1.84 -13.46
CA ALA A 291 -2.67 2.15 -13.68
C ALA A 291 -2.93 3.65 -13.54
N ASP A 292 -3.97 4.15 -14.20
CA ASP A 292 -4.47 5.49 -13.92
C ASP A 292 -5.24 5.51 -12.60
N SER A 293 -5.23 6.67 -11.92
CA SER A 293 -5.85 6.82 -10.59
C SER A 293 -7.33 6.46 -10.58
N HIS A 294 -8.08 6.85 -11.61
CA HIS A 294 -9.51 6.54 -11.71
C HIS A 294 -9.77 5.03 -11.85
N VAL A 295 -8.93 4.30 -12.59
CA VAL A 295 -9.03 2.84 -12.71
C VAL A 295 -8.69 2.18 -11.38
N ALA A 296 -7.59 2.60 -10.74
CA ALA A 296 -7.19 2.06 -9.44
C ALA A 296 -8.29 2.23 -8.39
N TYR A 297 -8.87 3.42 -8.27
CA TYR A 297 -9.95 3.68 -7.32
C TYR A 297 -11.28 3.03 -7.72
N ALA A 298 -11.56 2.83 -9.01
CA ALA A 298 -12.74 2.06 -9.44
C ALA A 298 -12.63 0.57 -9.02
N VAL A 299 -11.44 -0.03 -9.13
CA VAL A 299 -11.20 -1.39 -8.62
C VAL A 299 -11.41 -1.45 -7.11
N MET A 300 -10.94 -0.44 -6.37
CA MET A 300 -11.17 -0.37 -4.92
C MET A 300 -12.65 -0.20 -4.57
N ALA A 301 -13.38 0.66 -5.30
CA ALA A 301 -14.81 0.83 -5.12
C ALA A 301 -15.59 -0.47 -5.36
N MET A 302 -15.17 -1.29 -6.33
CA MET A 302 -15.74 -2.63 -6.56
C MET A 302 -15.54 -3.55 -5.35
N PHE A 303 -14.35 -3.55 -4.71
CA PHE A 303 -14.13 -4.33 -3.49
C PHE A 303 -14.95 -3.83 -2.30
N ILE A 304 -15.08 -2.51 -2.15
CA ILE A 304 -15.94 -1.91 -1.12
C ILE A 304 -17.40 -2.31 -1.37
N PHE A 305 -17.87 -2.26 -2.62
CA PHE A 305 -19.22 -2.70 -2.97
C PHE A 305 -19.45 -4.20 -2.68
N LEU A 306 -18.46 -5.03 -2.98
CA LEU A 306 -18.48 -6.45 -2.63
C LEU A 306 -18.53 -6.67 -1.11
N ALA A 307 -17.85 -5.82 -0.34
CA ALA A 307 -17.95 -5.82 1.13
C ALA A 307 -19.37 -5.51 1.60
N VAL A 308 -20.03 -4.51 1.00
CA VAL A 308 -21.44 -4.20 1.29
C VAL A 308 -22.35 -5.39 0.99
N ILE A 309 -22.19 -6.04 -0.17
CA ILE A 309 -22.97 -7.24 -0.50
C ILE A 309 -22.72 -8.34 0.53
N GLY A 310 -21.47 -8.56 0.96
CA GLY A 310 -21.14 -9.57 1.96
C GLY A 310 -21.71 -9.28 3.34
N VAL A 311 -21.86 -8.01 3.71
CA VAL A 311 -22.55 -7.56 4.93
C VAL A 311 -24.05 -7.83 4.84
N VAL A 312 -24.69 -7.49 3.71
CA VAL A 312 -26.15 -7.62 3.55
C VAL A 312 -26.59 -9.06 3.27
N TYR A 313 -25.84 -9.81 2.47
CA TYR A 313 -26.18 -11.13 1.95
C TYR A 313 -25.15 -12.19 2.37
N ASN A 314 -24.92 -12.35 3.68
CA ASN A 314 -23.96 -13.32 4.22
C ASN A 314 -24.47 -14.77 4.22
N GLY A 315 -24.83 -15.29 3.05
CA GLY A 315 -25.29 -16.67 2.86
C GLY A 315 -24.29 -17.53 2.09
N LEU A 316 -24.49 -18.85 2.11
CA LEU A 316 -23.72 -19.80 1.29
C LEU A 316 -23.64 -19.39 -0.21
N PRO A 317 -24.71 -18.90 -0.86
CA PRO A 317 -24.63 -18.46 -2.27
C PRO A 317 -23.62 -17.33 -2.48
N PHE A 318 -23.56 -16.36 -1.59
CA PHE A 318 -22.60 -15.27 -1.65
C PHE A 318 -21.17 -15.81 -1.52
N TRP A 319 -20.91 -16.69 -0.55
CA TRP A 319 -19.58 -17.28 -0.35
C TRP A 319 -19.10 -18.10 -1.57
N ILE A 320 -20.00 -18.84 -2.23
CA ILE A 320 -19.68 -19.57 -3.46
C ILE A 320 -19.31 -18.59 -4.58
N VAL A 321 -20.15 -17.58 -4.83
CA VAL A 321 -19.91 -16.58 -5.88
C VAL A 321 -18.62 -15.80 -5.63
N PHE A 322 -18.42 -15.33 -4.40
CA PHE A 322 -17.21 -14.63 -3.98
C PHE A 322 -15.97 -15.50 -4.19
N SER A 323 -16.02 -16.77 -3.80
CA SER A 323 -14.87 -17.68 -3.92
C SER A 323 -14.49 -17.96 -5.38
N ILE A 324 -15.48 -18.11 -6.27
CA ILE A 324 -15.23 -18.27 -7.71
C ILE A 324 -14.63 -16.99 -8.28
N PHE A 325 -15.21 -15.83 -7.97
CA PHE A 325 -14.70 -14.53 -8.40
C PHE A 325 -13.26 -14.32 -7.92
N TYR A 326 -12.99 -14.61 -6.65
CA TYR A 326 -11.68 -14.42 -6.05
C TYR A 326 -10.65 -15.39 -6.63
N ALA A 327 -11.01 -16.66 -6.85
CA ALA A 327 -10.14 -17.64 -7.51
C ALA A 327 -9.77 -17.20 -8.94
N ILE A 328 -10.73 -16.71 -9.72
CA ILE A 328 -10.47 -16.18 -11.07
C ILE A 328 -9.54 -14.98 -10.98
N LEU A 329 -9.80 -14.04 -10.07
CA LEU A 329 -8.99 -12.84 -9.90
C LEU A 329 -7.53 -13.18 -9.57
N ILE A 330 -7.27 -14.05 -8.59
CA ILE A 330 -5.90 -14.40 -8.21
C ILE A 330 -5.16 -15.11 -9.34
N LEU A 331 -5.85 -15.96 -10.12
CA LEU A 331 -5.26 -16.65 -11.26
C LEU A 331 -4.94 -15.66 -12.39
N THR A 332 -5.86 -14.74 -12.68
CA THR A 332 -5.66 -13.68 -13.68
C THR A 332 -4.48 -12.79 -13.29
N LEU A 333 -4.47 -12.27 -12.06
CA LEU A 333 -3.38 -11.44 -11.56
C LEU A 333 -2.06 -12.20 -11.59
N SER A 334 -2.02 -13.45 -11.11
CA SER A 334 -0.78 -14.24 -11.06
C SER A 334 -0.16 -14.43 -12.44
N ALA A 335 -0.96 -14.67 -13.46
CA ALA A 335 -0.47 -14.86 -14.80
C ALA A 335 -0.15 -13.54 -15.52
N GLU A 336 -0.87 -12.45 -15.24
CA GLU A 336 -0.45 -11.09 -15.64
C GLU A 336 0.94 -10.74 -15.05
N PHE A 337 1.14 -11.03 -13.76
CA PHE A 337 2.41 -10.86 -13.05
C PHE A 337 3.53 -11.75 -13.61
N TYR A 338 3.23 -13.01 -13.95
CA TYR A 338 4.22 -13.93 -14.51
C TYR A 338 4.64 -13.53 -15.94
N TYR A 339 3.68 -13.22 -16.82
CA TYR A 339 3.91 -12.91 -18.23
C TYR A 339 4.08 -11.42 -18.55
N LYS A 340 4.36 -10.57 -17.56
CA LYS A 340 4.65 -9.13 -17.75
C LYS A 340 3.54 -8.39 -18.52
N GLY A 341 2.28 -8.79 -18.34
CA GLY A 341 1.13 -8.23 -19.07
C GLY A 341 1.09 -8.50 -20.58
N GLN A 342 1.84 -9.51 -21.06
CA GLN A 342 1.72 -10.01 -22.43
C GLN A 342 0.67 -11.12 -22.56
N TRP A 343 -0.01 -11.50 -21.48
CA TRP A 343 -0.99 -12.56 -21.54
C TRP A 343 -2.21 -12.11 -22.31
N ARG A 344 -2.39 -12.63 -23.52
CA ARG A 344 -3.64 -12.55 -24.25
C ARG A 344 -4.41 -13.85 -24.02
N ILE A 345 -5.63 -13.74 -23.50
CA ILE A 345 -6.56 -14.87 -23.40
C ILE A 345 -6.97 -15.26 -24.81
N GLU A 346 -6.18 -16.10 -25.47
CA GLU A 346 -6.59 -16.75 -26.70
C GLU A 346 -7.61 -17.86 -26.34
N ARG A 347 -8.74 -17.92 -27.06
CA ARG A 347 -9.84 -18.88 -26.83
C ARG A 347 -9.42 -20.37 -26.83
N GLY A 348 -8.17 -20.69 -27.20
CA GLY A 348 -7.58 -22.03 -27.16
C GLY A 348 -6.38 -22.21 -26.22
N ALA A 349 -6.04 -21.22 -25.36
CA ALA A 349 -4.93 -21.33 -24.41
C ALA A 349 -5.23 -22.35 -23.29
N ALA A 350 -6.43 -22.32 -22.71
CA ALA A 350 -6.86 -23.30 -21.72
C ALA A 350 -6.92 -24.72 -22.29
N ILE A 351 -7.39 -24.88 -23.55
CA ILE A 351 -7.45 -26.17 -24.25
C ILE A 351 -6.03 -26.70 -24.55
N ARG A 352 -5.07 -25.83 -24.89
CA ARG A 352 -3.66 -26.21 -25.08
C ARG A 352 -3.02 -26.66 -23.77
N ILE A 353 -3.18 -25.89 -22.69
CA ILE A 353 -2.67 -26.27 -21.36
C ILE A 353 -3.31 -27.59 -20.88
N PHE A 354 -4.61 -27.76 -21.09
CA PHE A 354 -5.33 -28.98 -20.69
C PHE A 354 -4.93 -30.20 -21.53
N LYS A 355 -4.73 -30.05 -22.85
CA LYS A 355 -4.21 -31.13 -23.72
C LYS A 355 -2.78 -31.52 -23.36
N GLU A 356 -1.91 -30.57 -23.04
CA GLU A 356 -0.52 -30.87 -22.68
C GLU A 356 -0.38 -31.43 -21.26
N PHE A 357 -1.25 -31.06 -20.32
CA PHE A 357 -1.27 -31.64 -18.96
C PHE A 357 -1.65 -33.13 -18.99
N PHE A 358 -2.51 -33.55 -19.92
CA PHE A 358 -2.93 -34.94 -20.09
C PHE A 358 -2.08 -35.73 -21.10
N SER A 359 -1.32 -35.07 -21.98
CA SER A 359 -0.37 -35.72 -22.88
C SER A 359 0.97 -35.94 -22.19
N CYS A 360 1.01 -36.97 -21.34
CA CYS A 360 2.23 -37.48 -20.75
C CYS A 360 3.09 -38.18 -21.82
N ASN A 361 3.82 -37.42 -22.65
CA ASN A 361 4.86 -38.00 -23.49
C ASN A 361 6.02 -37.02 -23.73
N LYS A 362 7.11 -37.29 -22.98
CA LYS A 362 8.53 -36.99 -23.24
C LYS A 362 8.91 -35.54 -23.60
N THR A 363 9.25 -34.76 -22.58
CA THR A 363 10.63 -34.32 -22.28
C THR A 363 10.61 -33.47 -21.00
N CYS A 364 11.48 -33.78 -20.04
CA CYS A 364 11.63 -33.05 -18.76
C CYS A 364 12.26 -31.65 -18.95
N SER A 365 11.86 -30.91 -19.98
CA SER A 365 12.33 -29.54 -20.26
C SER A 365 11.30 -28.48 -19.83
N TRP A 366 10.02 -28.86 -19.65
CA TRP A 366 8.93 -27.92 -19.33
C TRP A 366 8.84 -27.54 -17.84
N TYR A 367 9.43 -28.32 -16.94
CA TYR A 367 9.45 -28.03 -15.49
C TYR A 367 10.44 -26.93 -15.10
N CYS A 368 11.20 -26.36 -16.03
CA CYS A 368 12.00 -25.17 -15.78
C CYS A 368 11.14 -23.94 -16.04
N PRO A 369 10.53 -23.31 -15.01
CA PRO A 369 9.85 -22.03 -15.20
C PRO A 369 10.83 -21.03 -15.81
N SER A 370 10.38 -20.31 -16.85
CA SER A 370 11.18 -19.24 -17.48
C SER A 370 11.65 -18.19 -16.48
N TYR A 371 10.92 -18.02 -15.36
CA TYR A 371 11.27 -17.14 -14.26
C TYR A 371 11.06 -17.86 -12.91
N PRO A 372 12.05 -18.62 -12.39
CA PRO A 372 11.88 -19.47 -11.21
C PRO A 372 11.52 -18.68 -9.95
N ASP A 373 12.09 -17.49 -9.78
CA ASP A 373 11.91 -16.70 -8.56
C ASP A 373 10.49 -16.12 -8.46
N ARG A 374 9.94 -15.67 -9.60
CA ARG A 374 8.53 -15.28 -9.70
C ARG A 374 7.62 -16.46 -9.47
N MET A 375 7.95 -17.62 -10.05
CA MET A 375 7.12 -18.81 -9.93
C MET A 375 7.02 -19.27 -8.47
N ILE A 376 8.13 -19.29 -7.74
CA ILE A 376 8.15 -19.66 -6.31
C ILE A 376 7.30 -18.68 -5.49
N PHE A 377 7.46 -17.39 -5.72
CA PHE A 377 6.68 -16.36 -5.03
C PHE A 377 5.18 -16.46 -5.34
N LEU A 378 4.82 -16.57 -6.62
CA LEU A 378 3.44 -16.70 -7.05
C LEU A 378 2.83 -18.01 -6.55
N LEU A 379 3.58 -19.11 -6.50
CA LEU A 379 3.11 -20.36 -5.94
C LEU A 379 2.77 -20.19 -4.46
N PHE A 380 3.68 -19.60 -3.67
CA PHE A 380 3.44 -19.33 -2.26
C PHE A 380 2.23 -18.41 -2.05
N GLY A 381 2.12 -17.33 -2.84
CA GLY A 381 0.98 -16.43 -2.80
C GLY A 381 -0.34 -17.08 -3.20
N ASN A 382 -0.35 -17.94 -4.22
CA ASN A 382 -1.56 -18.68 -4.61
C ASN A 382 -1.96 -19.70 -3.54
N VAL A 383 -1.01 -20.41 -2.93
CA VAL A 383 -1.29 -21.33 -1.81
C VAL A 383 -1.92 -20.57 -0.64
N LEU A 384 -1.36 -19.42 -0.25
CA LEU A 384 -1.92 -18.57 0.79
C LEU A 384 -3.35 -18.10 0.46
N ASN A 385 -3.57 -17.63 -0.78
CA ASN A 385 -4.87 -17.13 -1.20
C ASN A 385 -5.93 -18.24 -1.39
N ILE A 386 -5.54 -19.43 -1.83
CA ILE A 386 -6.41 -20.61 -1.86
C ILE A 386 -6.78 -21.03 -0.43
N ALA A 387 -5.83 -20.95 0.52
CA ALA A 387 -6.13 -21.21 1.92
C ALA A 387 -7.20 -20.24 2.46
N PHE A 388 -7.13 -18.94 2.12
CA PHE A 388 -8.20 -17.99 2.46
C PHE A 388 -9.54 -18.40 1.88
N ILE A 389 -9.60 -18.78 0.59
CA ILE A 389 -10.84 -19.26 -0.05
C ILE A 389 -11.45 -20.44 0.72
N ILE A 390 -10.64 -21.45 1.03
CA ILE A 390 -11.09 -22.65 1.75
C ILE A 390 -11.63 -22.28 3.14
N VAL A 391 -10.89 -21.46 3.88
CA VAL A 391 -11.31 -21.01 5.21
C VAL A 391 -12.60 -20.19 5.13
N GLY A 392 -12.73 -19.31 4.14
CA GLY A 392 -13.93 -18.50 3.91
C GLY A 392 -15.19 -19.34 3.67
N ILE A 393 -15.12 -20.35 2.79
CA ILE A 393 -16.25 -21.26 2.51
C ILE A 393 -16.65 -22.08 3.75
N ILE A 394 -15.68 -22.55 4.53
CA ILE A 394 -15.92 -23.40 5.70
C ILE A 394 -16.49 -22.58 6.87
N LYS A 395 -15.87 -21.43 7.17
CA LYS A 395 -16.19 -20.66 8.37
C LYS A 395 -17.32 -19.66 8.17
N GLN A 396 -17.56 -19.21 6.94
CA GLN A 396 -18.63 -18.24 6.60
C GLN A 396 -18.69 -17.09 7.60
N PHE A 397 -17.56 -16.37 7.74
CA PHE A 397 -17.43 -15.35 8.77
C PHE A 397 -18.55 -14.30 8.65
N ARG A 398 -19.23 -14.02 9.76
CA ARG A 398 -20.23 -12.94 9.83
C ARG A 398 -19.61 -11.57 9.50
N ASP A 399 -18.34 -11.41 9.83
CA ASP A 399 -17.53 -10.23 9.55
C ASP A 399 -16.76 -10.39 8.23
N PHE A 400 -17.49 -10.24 7.14
CA PHE A 400 -16.92 -10.27 5.79
C PHE A 400 -15.92 -9.12 5.55
N PRO A 401 -16.15 -7.86 6.02
CA PRO A 401 -15.18 -6.80 5.85
C PRO A 401 -13.82 -7.12 6.49
N LEU A 402 -13.78 -7.58 7.76
CA LEU A 402 -12.51 -7.94 8.38
C LEU A 402 -11.81 -9.09 7.63
N TYR A 403 -12.57 -10.08 7.15
CA TYR A 403 -12.02 -11.15 6.32
C TYR A 403 -11.33 -10.61 5.05
N LEU A 404 -11.93 -9.61 4.39
CA LEU A 404 -11.31 -8.96 3.24
C LEU A 404 -10.06 -8.16 3.63
N VAL A 405 -10.06 -7.48 4.80
CA VAL A 405 -8.89 -6.73 5.29
C VAL A 405 -7.70 -7.67 5.46
N VAL A 406 -7.93 -8.83 6.08
CA VAL A 406 -6.90 -9.86 6.28
C VAL A 406 -6.30 -10.30 4.95
N ILE A 407 -7.11 -10.48 3.90
CA ILE A 407 -6.61 -10.81 2.55
C ILE A 407 -5.72 -9.69 2.00
N PHE A 408 -6.16 -8.43 2.07
CA PHE A 408 -5.42 -7.28 1.54
C PHE A 408 -4.08 -7.10 2.26
N ILE A 409 -4.08 -7.13 3.59
CA ILE A 409 -2.87 -6.97 4.40
C ILE A 409 -1.92 -8.16 4.21
N SER A 410 -2.44 -9.38 4.14
CA SER A 410 -1.59 -10.56 3.90
C SER A 410 -0.90 -10.51 2.54
N ASN A 411 -1.61 -10.09 1.49
CA ASN A 411 -1.01 -9.91 0.16
C ASN A 411 -0.03 -8.73 0.13
N LEU A 412 -0.31 -7.63 0.83
CA LEU A 412 0.63 -6.52 0.97
C LEU A 412 1.93 -6.96 1.67
N LEU A 413 1.82 -7.66 2.80
CA LEU A 413 2.98 -8.16 3.54
C LEU A 413 3.79 -9.15 2.68
N LEU A 414 3.11 -10.08 2.02
CA LEU A 414 3.75 -11.00 1.09
C LEU A 414 4.51 -10.25 -0.01
N TYR A 415 3.89 -9.20 -0.57
CA TYR A 415 4.49 -8.41 -1.62
C TYR A 415 5.70 -7.60 -1.15
N LEU A 416 5.64 -7.03 0.06
CA LEU A 416 6.76 -6.35 0.69
C LEU A 416 7.91 -7.30 1.00
N LEU A 417 7.63 -8.49 1.53
CA LEU A 417 8.64 -9.52 1.81
C LEU A 417 9.34 -9.97 0.53
N PHE A 418 8.60 -10.14 -0.56
CA PHE A 418 9.19 -10.44 -1.85
C PHE A 418 10.07 -9.31 -2.37
N TYR A 419 9.62 -8.05 -2.24
CA TYR A 419 10.43 -6.91 -2.61
C TYR A 419 11.79 -6.91 -1.88
N ILE A 420 11.77 -7.09 -0.56
CA ILE A 420 12.98 -7.16 0.27
C ILE A 420 13.85 -8.37 -0.13
N ALA A 421 13.26 -9.54 -0.34
CA ALA A 421 13.99 -10.75 -0.76
C ALA A 421 14.69 -10.54 -2.10
N MET A 422 14.05 -9.83 -3.04
CA MET A 422 14.64 -9.50 -4.34
C MET A 422 15.79 -8.50 -4.23
N LYS A 423 15.69 -7.49 -3.35
CA LYS A 423 16.83 -6.62 -3.02
C LYS A 423 18.03 -7.43 -2.55
N MET A 424 17.82 -8.32 -1.57
CA MET A 424 18.88 -9.16 -1.02
C MET A 424 19.50 -10.08 -2.06
N ARG A 425 18.69 -10.66 -2.96
CA ARG A 425 19.18 -11.54 -4.03
C ARG A 425 20.06 -10.81 -5.04
N HIS A 426 19.71 -9.58 -5.40
CA HIS A 426 20.49 -8.73 -6.31
C HIS A 426 21.65 -8.01 -5.60
N LYS A 427 21.95 -8.40 -4.35
CA LYS A 427 23.02 -7.81 -3.52
C LYS A 427 22.84 -6.30 -3.30
N GLU A 428 21.60 -5.81 -3.38
CA GLU A 428 21.25 -4.45 -2.97
C GLU A 428 21.17 -4.41 -1.44
N HIS A 429 21.76 -3.37 -0.83
CA HIS A 429 21.86 -3.25 0.62
C HIS A 429 20.73 -2.39 1.17
N LEU A 430 20.05 -2.86 2.21
CA LEU A 430 19.13 -2.00 2.95
C LEU A 430 19.94 -0.98 3.77
N ASN A 431 19.63 0.30 3.58
CA ASN A 431 20.22 1.36 4.39
C ASN A 431 19.93 1.14 5.88
N TYR A 432 20.90 1.49 6.73
CA TYR A 432 20.77 1.34 8.19
C TYR A 432 19.48 2.00 8.75
N ARG A 433 19.07 3.14 8.19
CA ARG A 433 17.84 3.84 8.56
C ARG A 433 16.59 3.01 8.26
N ALA A 434 16.54 2.40 7.07
CA ALA A 434 15.44 1.54 6.67
C ALA A 434 15.35 0.31 7.59
N ILE A 435 16.49 -0.29 7.94
CA ILE A 435 16.55 -1.43 8.87
C ILE A 435 16.06 -1.03 10.26
N LEU A 436 16.53 0.10 10.80
CA LEU A 436 16.13 0.61 12.12
C LEU A 436 14.62 0.88 12.17
N LEU A 437 14.08 1.57 11.17
CA LEU A 437 12.65 1.90 11.08
C LEU A 437 11.80 0.65 10.86
N ALA A 438 12.27 -0.31 10.06
CA ALA A 438 11.59 -1.59 9.84
C ALA A 438 11.54 -2.42 11.13
N ALA A 439 12.64 -2.48 11.89
CA ALA A 439 12.67 -3.15 13.18
C ALA A 439 11.69 -2.51 14.18
N LEU A 440 11.68 -1.18 14.28
CA LEU A 440 10.73 -0.45 15.12
C LEU A 440 9.27 -0.70 14.67
N SER A 441 9.03 -0.72 13.36
CA SER A 441 7.72 -1.02 12.78
C SER A 441 7.26 -2.43 13.14
N CYS A 442 8.12 -3.45 13.04
CA CYS A 442 7.80 -4.83 13.40
C CYS A 442 7.48 -4.98 14.90
N ILE A 443 8.26 -4.32 15.77
CA ILE A 443 8.02 -4.30 17.21
C ILE A 443 6.66 -3.65 17.52
N SER A 444 6.40 -2.50 16.90
CA SER A 444 5.14 -1.75 17.06
C SER A 444 3.93 -2.58 16.59
N TRP A 445 4.03 -3.25 15.44
CA TRP A 445 2.98 -4.17 14.97
C TRP A 445 2.77 -5.36 15.91
N GLY A 446 3.84 -5.90 16.49
CA GLY A 446 3.75 -6.96 17.49
C GLY A 446 2.93 -6.54 18.71
N PHE A 447 3.21 -5.36 19.27
CA PHE A 447 2.42 -4.82 20.38
C PHE A 447 0.99 -4.48 19.96
N SER A 448 0.79 -3.89 18.78
CA SER A 448 -0.54 -3.62 18.23
C SER A 448 -1.38 -4.90 18.17
N LEU A 449 -0.82 -6.00 17.66
CA LEU A 449 -1.54 -7.27 17.56
C LEU A 449 -1.93 -7.85 18.93
N LEU A 450 -1.10 -7.67 19.96
CA LEU A 450 -1.43 -8.12 21.31
C LEU A 450 -2.70 -7.43 21.86
N PHE A 451 -2.84 -6.12 21.64
CA PHE A 451 -4.03 -5.37 22.06
C PHE A 451 -5.22 -5.62 21.14
N PHE A 452 -5.01 -5.81 19.84
CA PHE A 452 -6.07 -6.16 18.88
C PHE A 452 -6.78 -7.46 19.24
N LEU A 453 -6.05 -8.45 19.78
CA LEU A 453 -6.61 -9.74 20.18
C LEU A 453 -7.44 -9.67 21.48
N GLN A 454 -7.41 -8.54 22.20
CA GLN A 454 -8.20 -8.32 23.41
C GLN A 454 -9.55 -7.67 23.08
N GLU A 455 -10.53 -8.48 22.71
CA GLU A 455 -11.88 -8.02 22.36
C GLU A 455 -12.66 -7.52 23.59
N GLN A 456 -13.05 -6.25 23.61
CA GLN A 456 -13.79 -5.60 24.71
C GLN A 456 -15.29 -5.38 24.42
N SER A 457 -15.65 -5.43 23.14
CA SER A 457 -17.02 -5.27 22.64
C SER A 457 -17.11 -5.90 21.25
N SER A 458 -18.26 -6.49 20.91
CA SER A 458 -18.45 -7.13 19.62
C SER A 458 -19.90 -7.11 19.17
N TRP A 459 -20.15 -6.52 18.00
CA TRP A 459 -21.46 -6.57 17.33
C TRP A 459 -21.77 -7.96 16.74
N ARG A 460 -20.83 -8.91 16.79
CA ARG A 460 -20.99 -10.29 16.32
C ARG A 460 -21.89 -11.11 17.25
N PHE A 461 -21.96 -10.72 18.52
CA PHE A 461 -22.80 -11.35 19.54
C PHE A 461 -24.09 -10.55 19.78
N THR A 462 -24.97 -11.05 20.66
CA THR A 462 -26.10 -10.24 21.15
C THR A 462 -25.58 -9.10 22.03
N ALA A 463 -26.38 -8.04 22.21
CA ALA A 463 -25.99 -6.91 23.06
C ALA A 463 -25.64 -7.35 24.49
N ALA A 464 -26.40 -8.31 25.06
CA ALA A 464 -26.12 -8.89 26.37
C ALA A 464 -24.76 -9.62 26.42
N GLN A 465 -24.47 -10.48 25.45
CA GLN A 465 -23.18 -11.19 25.37
C GLN A 465 -22.01 -10.24 25.14
N SER A 466 -22.20 -9.18 24.35
CA SER A 466 -21.16 -8.17 24.16
C SER A 466 -20.85 -7.41 25.45
N ARG A 467 -21.83 -7.22 26.34
CA ARG A 467 -21.63 -6.55 27.64
C ARG A 467 -20.82 -7.39 28.61
N GLU A 468 -20.85 -8.73 28.49
CA GLU A 468 -20.01 -9.62 29.29
C GLU A 468 -18.51 -9.46 28.96
N LEU A 469 -18.17 -8.91 27.79
CA LEU A 469 -16.79 -8.61 27.39
C LEU A 469 -16.28 -7.26 27.89
N ASN A 470 -17.17 -6.40 28.43
CA ASN A 470 -16.79 -5.06 28.86
C ASN A 470 -15.83 -5.13 30.05
N ASN A 471 -14.73 -4.38 29.97
CA ASN A 471 -13.78 -4.24 31.05
C ASN A 471 -13.51 -2.77 31.35
N GLN A 472 -13.01 -2.52 32.56
CA GLN A 472 -12.57 -1.21 33.01
C GLN A 472 -11.43 -0.67 32.13
N CYS A 473 -11.31 0.65 32.07
CA CYS A 473 -10.21 1.30 31.36
C CYS A 473 -8.85 0.89 31.93
N ILE A 474 -7.88 0.65 31.03
CA ILE A 474 -6.54 0.15 31.37
C ILE A 474 -5.58 1.31 31.61
N PHE A 475 -5.65 2.37 30.79
CA PHE A 475 -4.69 3.46 30.82
C PHE A 475 -5.35 4.79 31.17
N LEU A 476 -4.78 5.51 32.15
CA LEU A 476 -5.26 6.80 32.67
C LEU A 476 -6.75 6.82 33.06
N SER A 477 -7.33 5.67 33.38
CA SER A 477 -8.77 5.49 33.62
C SER A 477 -9.67 5.99 32.47
N PHE A 478 -9.10 6.13 31.26
CA PHE A 478 -9.73 6.75 30.10
C PHE A 478 -9.70 5.87 28.84
N TYR A 479 -8.61 5.12 28.61
CA TYR A 479 -8.43 4.30 27.42
C TYR A 479 -8.54 2.80 27.75
N ASP A 480 -9.24 2.06 26.91
CA ASP A 480 -9.27 0.59 26.96
C ASP A 480 -8.22 -0.06 26.03
N ALA A 481 -8.25 -1.39 25.92
CA ALA A 481 -7.32 -2.14 25.07
C ALA A 481 -7.45 -1.78 23.58
N HIS A 482 -8.67 -1.54 23.10
CA HIS A 482 -8.95 -1.20 21.71
C HIS A 482 -8.47 0.21 21.38
N ASP A 483 -8.62 1.13 22.34
CA ASP A 483 -8.06 2.49 22.24
C ASP A 483 -6.53 2.50 22.15
N ILE A 484 -5.86 1.65 22.94
CA ILE A 484 -4.41 1.49 22.88
C ILE A 484 -3.99 0.86 21.55
N TRP A 485 -4.79 -0.09 21.03
CA TRP A 485 -4.57 -0.68 19.72
C TRP A 485 -4.52 0.41 18.64
N HIS A 486 -5.48 1.34 18.62
CA HIS A 486 -5.53 2.47 17.66
C HIS A 486 -4.24 3.29 17.65
N PHE A 487 -3.70 3.64 18.82
CA PHE A 487 -2.45 4.39 18.90
C PHE A 487 -1.24 3.60 18.35
N LEU A 488 -1.17 2.30 18.67
CA LEU A 488 -0.07 1.44 18.27
C LEU A 488 -0.13 1.09 16.78
N SER A 489 -1.31 0.79 16.23
CA SER A 489 -1.51 0.53 14.81
C SER A 489 -1.24 1.78 13.96
N ALA A 490 -1.66 2.97 14.42
CA ALA A 490 -1.34 4.24 13.77
C ALA A 490 0.18 4.47 13.68
N THR A 491 0.89 4.22 14.79
CA THR A 491 2.36 4.29 14.84
C THR A 491 3.01 3.28 13.91
N SER A 492 2.47 2.06 13.87
CA SER A 492 2.99 0.97 13.02
C SER A 492 2.81 1.24 11.53
N LEU A 493 1.65 1.77 11.12
CA LEU A 493 1.40 2.18 9.74
C LEU A 493 2.29 3.35 9.32
N PHE A 494 2.41 4.38 10.17
CA PHE A 494 3.32 5.49 9.93
C PHE A 494 4.76 5.01 9.69
N LEU A 495 5.29 4.18 10.58
CA LEU A 495 6.63 3.63 10.43
C LEU A 495 6.76 2.78 9.16
N SER A 496 5.76 1.96 8.84
CA SER A 496 5.73 1.16 7.61
C SER A 496 5.78 2.04 6.35
N PHE A 497 5.06 3.16 6.34
CA PHE A 497 5.08 4.12 5.24
C PHE A 497 6.42 4.83 5.12
N VAL A 498 7.03 5.23 6.23
CA VAL A 498 8.38 5.82 6.21
C VAL A 498 9.41 4.79 5.74
N VAL A 499 9.29 3.52 6.11
CA VAL A 499 10.14 2.43 5.57
C VAL A 499 10.02 2.40 4.05
N LEU A 500 8.81 2.39 3.50
CA LEU A 500 8.60 2.43 2.04
C LEU A 500 9.18 3.69 1.38
N LEU A 501 9.20 4.82 2.10
CA LEU A 501 9.78 6.08 1.61
C LEU A 501 11.32 6.03 1.52
N VAL A 502 11.99 5.23 2.37
CA VAL A 502 13.46 5.19 2.48
C VAL A 502 14.11 3.88 2.01
N ILE A 503 13.32 2.90 1.58
CA ILE A 503 13.78 1.52 1.29
C ILE A 503 14.78 1.44 0.13
N ASP A 504 14.79 2.42 -0.78
CA ASP A 504 15.68 2.49 -1.96
C ASP A 504 16.66 3.66 -1.93
N ASP A 505 16.88 4.27 -0.76
CA ASP A 505 17.83 5.38 -0.60
C ASP A 505 19.28 4.95 -0.89
N ASP A 506 19.57 3.65 -0.91
CA ASP A 506 20.88 3.07 -1.24
C ASP A 506 21.20 3.19 -2.74
N LEU A 507 20.18 3.32 -3.59
CA LEU A 507 20.34 3.29 -5.05
C LEU A 507 20.48 4.66 -5.69
N VAL A 508 20.46 5.76 -4.92
CA VAL A 508 20.44 7.14 -5.44
C VAL A 508 21.59 7.44 -6.41
N TYR A 509 22.75 6.79 -6.24
CA TYR A 509 23.94 7.00 -7.06
C TYR A 509 24.21 5.84 -8.02
N THR A 510 23.30 4.88 -8.13
CA THR A 510 23.43 3.73 -9.04
C THR A 510 22.85 4.10 -10.40
N THR A 511 23.53 3.74 -11.48
CA THR A 511 23.02 3.99 -12.84
C THR A 511 21.78 3.16 -13.14
N HIS A 512 20.84 3.69 -13.93
CA HIS A 512 19.62 2.99 -14.34
C HIS A 512 19.86 1.62 -15.00
N ASN A 513 21.02 1.43 -15.62
CA ASN A 513 21.45 0.18 -16.27
C ASN A 513 21.90 -0.91 -15.28
N GLN A 514 22.19 -0.54 -14.03
CA GLN A 514 22.64 -1.44 -12.98
C GLN A 514 21.53 -1.73 -11.97
N ILE A 515 20.39 -1.05 -12.07
CA ILE A 515 19.24 -1.28 -11.19
C ILE A 515 18.32 -2.29 -11.86
N PRO A 516 18.29 -3.55 -11.38
CA PRO A 516 17.38 -4.54 -11.92
C PRO A 516 15.94 -4.13 -11.60
N VAL A 517 15.07 -4.32 -12.58
CA VAL A 517 13.65 -4.37 -12.31
C VAL A 517 13.45 -5.70 -11.59
N PHE A 518 13.14 -5.62 -10.29
CA PHE A 518 12.69 -6.80 -9.56
C PHE A 518 11.56 -7.44 -10.32
N PHE A 519 11.33 -8.70 -10.03
CA PHE A 519 10.60 -9.57 -10.91
C PHE A 519 11.49 -10.14 -12.05
N MET A 520 12.56 -9.58 -12.61
CA MET A 520 13.30 -10.26 -13.73
C MET A 520 14.48 -11.17 -13.34
N TYR A 521 14.70 -12.24 -14.12
CA TYR A 521 15.79 -13.20 -13.93
C TYR A 521 17.10 -12.61 -14.46
N ASP A 522 18.14 -12.64 -13.63
CA ASP A 522 19.50 -12.34 -14.04
C ASP A 522 20.21 -13.66 -14.39
N GLN A 523 20.70 -13.78 -15.63
CA GLN A 523 21.35 -15.00 -16.13
C GLN A 523 22.84 -15.05 -15.72
N LYS A 524 23.31 -14.15 -14.85
CA LYS A 524 24.68 -14.12 -14.36
C LYS A 524 24.76 -14.32 -12.86
N LEU A 525 24.65 -15.57 -12.43
CA LEU A 525 25.28 -16.08 -11.22
C LEU A 525 25.60 -17.57 -11.35
#